data_AF-A0A1Z9T894-F1
#
_entry.id   AF-A0A1Z9T894-F1
#
_cell.length_a   1.000
_cell.length_b   1.000
_cell.length_c   1.000
_cell.angle_alpha   90.00
_cell.angle_beta   90.00
_cell.angle_gamma   90.00
#
_symmetry.space_group_name_H-M   'P 1'
#
loop_
_entity.id
_entity.type
_entity.pdbx_description
1 polymer ?
#
loop_
_entity_poly.entity_id
_entity_poly.type
_entity_poly.pdbx_seq_one_letter_code
_entity_poly.pdbx_strand_id
1 'polypeptide(L)' 'MKYKLPELDLHGIYHIEVPAKVNKFLEDNQDNLPVLIITGNSNRMITIVKETVKSKGLEMNVKSHYNLGSFVIS' A
#
# COMPACT_ATOMS: atom_id res chain seq x y z
N MET A 1 8.99 21.58 -8.23
CA MET A 1 9.44 20.22 -7.90
C MET A 1 8.20 19.33 -7.75
N LYS A 2 8.12 18.19 -8.46
CA LYS A 2 7.02 17.23 -8.24
C LYS A 2 7.39 16.42 -6.99
N TYR A 3 6.64 16.59 -5.89
CA TYR A 3 6.80 15.73 -4.71
C TYR A 3 6.45 14.29 -5.08
N LYS A 4 7.38 13.36 -4.86
CA LYS A 4 7.16 11.92 -5.05
C LYS A 4 6.74 11.35 -3.70
N LEU A 5 5.59 10.68 -3.66
CA LEU A 5 5.15 9.98 -2.45
C LEU A 5 6.11 8.81 -2.16
N PRO A 6 6.38 8.50 -0.88
CA PRO A 6 7.01 7.24 -0.52
C PRO A 6 6.25 6.07 -1.12
N GLU A 7 6.94 5.04 -1.60
CA GLU A 7 6.35 3.95 -2.36
C GLU A 7 6.87 2.59 -1.88
N LEU A 8 5.95 1.65 -1.66
CA LEU A 8 6.23 0.25 -1.38
C LEU A 8 5.73 -0.63 -2.53
N ASP A 9 6.63 -1.35 -3.20
CA ASP A 9 6.28 -2.33 -4.22
C ASP A 9 6.27 -3.76 -3.63
N LEU A 10 5.14 -4.46 -3.78
CA LEU A 10 4.90 -5.80 -3.27
C LEU A 10 4.94 -6.89 -4.36
N HIS A 11 5.32 -6.56 -5.61
CA HIS A 11 5.50 -7.59 -6.64
C HIS A 11 6.49 -8.66 -6.20
N GLY A 12 6.08 -9.93 -6.33
CA GLY A 12 6.92 -11.08 -5.99
C GLY A 12 7.06 -11.39 -4.50
N ILE A 13 6.46 -10.58 -3.61
CA ILE A 13 6.46 -10.84 -2.17
C ILE A 13 5.46 -11.95 -1.83
N TYR A 14 5.85 -12.88 -0.95
CA TYR A 14 4.94 -13.91 -0.49
C TYR A 14 3.82 -13.30 0.37
N HIS A 15 2.58 -13.71 0.13
CA HIS A 15 1.39 -13.22 0.84
C HIS A 15 1.52 -13.23 2.37
N ILE A 16 2.25 -14.19 2.94
CA ILE A 16 2.46 -14.32 4.38
C ILE A 16 3.33 -13.18 4.97
N GLU A 17 4.20 -12.59 4.16
CA GLU A 17 5.12 -11.52 4.57
C GLU A 17 4.52 -10.12 4.38
N VAL A 18 3.48 -10.01 3.56
CA VAL A 18 2.87 -8.73 3.16
C VAL A 18 2.37 -7.92 4.36
N PRO A 19 1.62 -8.48 5.33
CA PRO A 19 1.14 -7.69 6.46
C PRO A 19 2.27 -7.05 7.26
N ALA A 20 3.35 -7.79 7.52
CA ALA A 20 4.49 -7.29 8.27
C ALA A 20 5.21 -6.16 7.52
N LYS A 21 5.41 -6.31 6.20
CA LYS A 21 6.05 -5.27 5.37
C LYS A 21 5.19 -4.01 5.25
N VAL A 22 3.88 -4.16 5.06
CA VAL A 22 2.95 -3.02 4.99
C VAL A 22 2.89 -2.29 6.32
N ASN A 23 2.74 -3.00 7.44
CA ASN A 23 2.73 -2.38 8.78
C ASN A 23 4.00 -1.58 9.04
N LYS A 24 5.16 -2.21 8.80
CA LYS A 24 6.45 -1.54 8.98
C LYS A 24 6.57 -0.28 8.11
N PHE A 25 6.17 -0.37 6.84
CA PHE A 25 6.23 0.77 5.93
C PHE A 25 5.32 1.93 6.38
N LEU A 26 4.11 1.63 6.84
CA LEU A 26 3.17 2.65 7.33
C LEU A 26 3.67 3.28 8.63
N GLU A 27 4.23 2.50 9.55
CA GLU A 27 4.84 2.99 10.79
C GLU A 27 6.05 3.89 10.50
N ASP A 28 6.94 3.46 9.60
CA ASP A 28 8.13 4.22 9.19
C ASP A 28 7.76 5.53 8.44
N ASN A 29 6.51 5.68 7.98
CA ASN A 29 6.00 6.84 7.23
C ASN A 29 4.78 7.52 7.86
N GLN A 30 4.51 7.30 9.15
CA GLN A 30 3.29 7.80 9.80
C GLN A 30 3.14 9.33 9.67
N ASP A 31 4.24 10.08 9.78
CA ASP A 31 4.27 11.54 9.63
C ASP A 31 4.40 12.02 8.17
N ASN A 32 4.50 11.09 7.22
CA ASN A 32 4.75 11.34 5.79
C ASN A 32 3.60 10.86 4.88
N LEU A 33 2.41 10.62 5.44
CA LEU A 33 1.23 10.33 4.65
C LEU A 33 0.87 11.52 3.75
N PRO A 34 0.36 11.29 2.52
CA PRO A 34 0.00 9.98 1.97
C PRO A 34 1.19 9.20 1.39
N VAL A 35 1.05 7.87 1.32
CA VAL A 35 2.04 6.97 0.70
C VAL A 35 1.43 6.13 -0.42
N LEU A 36 2.28 5.53 -1.25
CA LEU A 36 1.89 4.63 -2.32
C LEU A 36 2.21 3.17 -1.97
N ILE A 37 1.26 2.28 -2.22
CA ILE A 37 1.49 0.83 -2.19
C ILE A 37 1.12 0.24 -3.55
N ILE A 38 2.05 -0.50 -4.16
CA ILE A 38 1.88 -1.22 -5.43
C ILE A 38 1.71 -2.71 -5.11
N THR A 39 0.56 -3.27 -5.44
CA THR A 39 0.21 -4.68 -5.20
C THR A 39 0.32 -5.54 -6.46
N GLY A 40 0.42 -4.92 -7.63
CA GLY A 40 0.05 -5.56 -8.89
C GLY A 40 -1.44 -5.91 -8.93
N ASN A 41 -1.84 -6.77 -9.88
CA ASN A 41 -3.26 -7.13 -10.10
C ASN A 41 -3.71 -8.39 -9.32
N SER A 42 -2.93 -8.83 -8.31
CA SER A 42 -3.30 -9.98 -7.49
C SER A 42 -4.43 -9.59 -6.53
N ASN A 43 -5.63 -10.14 -6.73
CA ASN A 43 -6.78 -9.93 -5.83
C ASN A 43 -6.44 -10.30 -4.38
N ARG A 44 -5.67 -11.38 -4.17
CA ARG A 44 -5.26 -11.80 -2.83
C ARG A 44 -4.29 -10.80 -2.19
N MET A 45 -3.36 -10.24 -2.96
CA MET A 45 -2.46 -9.18 -2.49
C MET A 45 -3.25 -7.93 -2.08
N ILE A 46 -4.18 -7.49 -2.94
CA ILE A 46 -5.04 -6.32 -2.70
C ILE A 46 -5.85 -6.51 -1.41
N THR A 47 -6.46 -7.68 -1.20
CA THR A 47 -7.22 -7.99 0.02
C THR A 47 -6.34 -7.89 1.27
N ILE A 48 -5.16 -8.51 1.26
CA ILE A 48 -4.25 -8.50 2.42
C ILE A 48 -3.80 -7.07 2.75
N VAL A 49 -3.44 -6.28 1.74
CA VAL A 49 -3.05 -4.87 1.95
C VAL A 49 -4.23 -4.07 2.51
N LYS A 50 -5.43 -4.22 1.93
CA LYS A 50 -6.64 -3.51 2.39
C LYS A 50 -6.99 -3.82 3.84
N GLU A 51 -6.93 -5.09 4.24
CA GLU A 51 -7.17 -5.52 5.61
C GLU A 51 -6.11 -4.94 6.57
N THR A 52 -4.84 -4.97 6.17
CA THR A 52 -3.72 -4.42 6.96
C THR A 52 -3.88 -2.91 7.15
N VAL A 53 -4.12 -2.16 6.07
CA VAL A 53 -4.35 -0.70 6.10
C VAL A 53 -5.55 -0.34 6.99
N LYS A 54 -6.68 -1.05 6.82
CA LYS A 54 -7.88 -0.82 7.62
C LYS A 54 -7.65 -1.09 9.11
N SER A 55 -6.82 -2.08 9.45
CA SER A 55 -6.47 -2.37 10.85
C SER A 55 -5.70 -1.24 11.54
N LYS A 56 -5.05 -0.36 10.75
CA LYS A 56 -4.36 0.85 11.23
C LYS A 56 -5.27 2.09 11.25
N GLY A 57 -6.54 1.96 10.87
CA GLY A 57 -7.49 3.08 10.79
C GLY A 57 -7.24 4.02 9.62
N LEU A 58 -6.49 3.58 8.60
CA LEU A 58 -6.18 4.36 7.40
C LEU A 58 -7.09 3.98 6.24
N GLU A 59 -7.16 4.85 5.24
CA GLU A 59 -7.91 4.65 4.01
C GLU A 59 -7.02 4.20 2.85
N MET A 60 -7.57 3.38 1.95
CA MET A 60 -6.88 2.88 0.76
C MET A 60 -7.69 3.23 -0.48
N ASN A 61 -7.14 4.07 -1.34
CA ASN A 61 -7.79 4.59 -2.54
C ASN A 61 -6.99 4.22 -3.79
N VAL A 62 -7.68 3.90 -4.90
CA VAL A 62 -7.01 3.60 -6.17
C VAL A 62 -6.33 4.86 -6.71
N LYS A 63 -5.05 4.78 -7.07
CA LYS A 63 -4.28 5.94 -7.57
C LYS A 63 -4.79 6.44 -8.93
N SER A 64 -5.23 5.53 -9.81
CA SER A 64 -5.74 5.86 -11.14
C SER A 64 -6.63 4.75 -11.70
N HIS A 65 -7.65 5.12 -12.48
CA HIS A 65 -8.56 4.20 -13.16
C HIS A 65 -7.89 3.27 -14.19
N TYR A 66 -6.63 3.52 -14.55
CA TYR A 66 -5.86 2.68 -15.48
C TYR A 66 -4.91 1.69 -14.79
N ASN A 67 -4.48 1.96 -13.55
CA ASN A 67 -3.59 1.08 -12.78
C ASN A 67 -4.25 0.70 -11.45
N LEU A 68 -5.08 -0.34 -11.51
CA LEU A 68 -5.84 -0.88 -10.38
C LEU A 68 -4.96 -1.57 -9.32
N GLY A 69 -3.68 -1.81 -9.61
CA GLY A 69 -2.71 -2.39 -8.69
C GLY A 69 -1.89 -1.36 -7.91
N SER A 70 -2.28 -0.08 -7.94
CA SER A 70 -1.58 1.01 -7.26
C SER A 70 -2.53 1.83 -6.41
N PHE A 71 -2.18 2.02 -5.14
CA PHE A 71 -3.06 2.61 -4.14
C PHE A 71 -2.37 3.71 -3.37
N VAL A 72 -3.12 4.78 -3.09
CA VAL A 72 -2.75 5.86 -2.18
C VAL A 72 -3.33 5.51 -0.81
N ILE A 73 -2.48 5.57 0.22
CA ILE A 73 -2.87 5.37 1.62
C ILE A 73 -2.81 6.70 2.35
N SER A 74 -3.85 7.05 3.09
CA SER A 74 -4.01 8.30 3.83
C SER A 74 -4.82 8.14 5.10
#